data_AF-A0A2T7FWS5-F1
#
_entry.id   AF-A0A2T7FWS5-F1
#
_cell.length_a   1.000
_cell.length_b   1.000
_cell.length_c   1.000
_cell.angle_alpha   90.00
_cell.angle_beta   90.00
_cell.angle_gamma   90.00
#
_symmetry.space_group_name_H-M   'P 1'
#
loop_
_entity.id
_entity.type
_entity.pdbx_description
1 polymer ?
#
loop_
_entity_poly.entity_id
_entity_poly.type
_entity_poly.pdbx_seq_one_letter_code
_entity_poly.pdbx_strand_id
1 'polypeptide(L)' 'MTPHDYPQLPNWISNRRYCTIKDLMRLFDVSRPTIDRWCRENPQFPRKRKLGIPGRGNCSTRFIVSEVAAYVDLIDAT' A
#
# COMPACT_ATOMS: atom_id res chain seq x y z
N MET A 1 24.10 0.47 -5.67
CA MET A 1 22.91 0.57 -4.80
C MET A 1 21.90 1.44 -5.52
N THR A 2 20.76 0.90 -5.96
CA THR A 2 19.66 1.76 -6.38
C THR A 2 19.17 2.52 -5.15
N PRO A 3 19.00 3.85 -5.20
CA PRO A 3 18.45 4.60 -4.08
C PRO A 3 17.11 3.97 -3.66
N HIS A 4 16.92 3.74 -2.36
CA HIS A 4 15.61 3.40 -1.85
C HIS A 4 14.78 4.67 -1.90
N ASP A 5 13.77 4.71 -2.77
CA ASP A 5 12.88 5.88 -2.90
C ASP A 5 12.15 6.17 -1.57
N TYR A 6 11.98 5.14 -0.72
CA TYR A 6 11.31 5.20 0.59
C TYR A 6 12.11 4.38 1.63
N PRO A 7 13.00 5.00 2.43
CA PRO A 7 13.90 4.30 3.36
C PRO A 7 13.19 3.68 4.57
N GLN A 8 12.03 4.19 4.96
CA GLN A 8 11.17 3.64 6.02
C GLN A 8 10.48 2.33 5.60
N LEU A 9 10.42 2.06 4.29
CA LEU A 9 9.78 0.86 3.78
C LEU A 9 10.80 -0.26 3.53
N PRO A 10 10.42 -1.53 3.72
CA PRO A 10 11.29 -2.66 3.38
C PRO A 10 11.68 -2.67 1.89
N ASN A 11 12.89 -3.15 1.60
CA ASN A 11 13.45 -3.19 0.24
C ASN A 11 12.57 -3.91 -0.80
N TRP A 12 11.74 -4.87 -0.35
CA TRP A 12 10.85 -5.63 -1.23
C TRP A 12 9.62 -4.83 -1.70
N ILE A 13 9.35 -3.66 -1.10
CA ILE A 13 8.27 -2.75 -1.52
C ILE A 13 8.80 -1.37 -1.93
N SER A 14 9.89 -0.88 -1.33
CA SER A 14 10.41 0.49 -1.49
C SER A 14 10.68 0.91 -2.94
N ASN A 15 11.06 -0.05 -3.80
CA ASN A 15 11.47 0.22 -5.18
C ASN A 15 10.32 -0.04 -6.18
N ARG A 16 9.10 -0.27 -5.69
CA ARG A 16 7.92 -0.52 -6.54
C ARG A 16 7.05 0.72 -6.59
N ARG A 17 6.39 0.95 -7.73
CA ARG A 17 5.36 2.01 -7.84
C ARG A 17 4.05 1.63 -7.15
N TYR A 18 3.72 0.34 -7.16
CA TYR A 18 2.46 -0.18 -6.62
C TYR A 18 2.71 -1.40 -5.74
N CYS A 19 1.86 -1.57 -4.74
CA CYS A 19 1.81 -2.78 -3.91
C CYS A 19 0.38 -3.35 -3.86
N THR A 20 0.28 -4.57 -3.37
CA THR A 20 -0.95 -5.34 -3.25
C THR A 20 -1.46 -5.37 -1.81
N ILE A 21 -2.68 -5.87 -1.61
CA ILE A 21 -3.19 -6.08 -0.24
C ILE A 21 -2.33 -7.07 0.56
N LYS A 22 -1.75 -8.09 -0.09
CA LYS A 22 -0.86 -9.06 0.57
C LYS A 22 0.44 -8.41 1.04
N ASP A 23 0.95 -7.45 0.26
CA ASP A 23 2.10 -6.66 0.65
C ASP A 23 1.79 -5.82 1.90
N LEU A 24 0.61 -5.18 1.97
CA LEU A 24 0.20 -4.43 3.16
C LEU A 24 -0.04 -5.32 4.38
N MET A 25 -0.67 -6.48 4.20
CA MET A 25 -0.83 -7.47 5.27
C MET A 25 0.53 -7.87 5.85
N ARG A 26 1.53 -8.11 4.99
CA ARG A 26 2.89 -8.43 5.40
C ARG A 26 3.61 -7.26 6.05
N LEU A 27 3.41 -6.04 5.55
CA LEU A 27 4.06 -4.83 6.05
C LEU A 27 3.61 -4.50 7.47
N PHE A 28 2.29 -4.55 7.72
CA PHE A 28 1.70 -4.18 9.01
C PHE A 28 1.47 -5.38 9.94
N ASP A 29 1.79 -6.59 9.49
CA ASP A 29 1.49 -7.85 10.18
C ASP A 29 0.02 -7.98 10.62
N VAL A 30 -0.90 -7.74 9.67
CA VAL A 30 -2.35 -7.78 9.93
C VAL A 30 -3.13 -8.59 8.89
N SER A 31 -4.34 -8.96 9.28
CA SER A 31 -5.28 -9.66 8.41
C SER A 31 -5.83 -8.76 7.29
N ARG A 32 -6.31 -9.39 6.21
CA ARG A 32 -7.01 -8.69 5.13
C ARG A 32 -8.25 -7.91 5.62
N PRO A 33 -9.13 -8.46 6.48
CA PRO A 33 -10.24 -7.70 7.06
C PRO A 33 -9.79 -6.41 7.75
N THR A 34 -8.65 -6.42 8.43
CA THR A 34 -8.07 -5.23 9.07
C THR A 34 -7.73 -4.16 8.04
N ILE A 35 -7.03 -4.52 6.96
CA ILE A 35 -6.72 -3.59 5.86
C ILE A 35 -8.01 -3.08 5.20
N ASP A 36 -8.97 -3.96 4.93
CA ASP A 36 -10.24 -3.60 4.32
C ASP A 36 -11.08 -2.66 5.22
N ARG A 37 -10.96 -2.78 6.54
CA ARG A 37 -11.54 -1.86 7.52
C ARG A 37 -10.84 -0.51 7.51
N TRP A 38 -9.51 -0.48 7.57
CA TRP A 38 -8.74 0.78 7.51
C TRP A 38 -9.00 1.57 6.22
N CYS A 39 -9.09 0.89 5.07
CA CYS A 39 -9.48 1.57 3.82
C CYS A 39 -10.87 2.21 3.85
N ARG A 40 -11.78 1.78 4.74
CA ARG A 40 -13.14 2.32 4.88
C ARG A 40 -13.23 3.39 5.96
N GLU A 41 -12.53 3.18 7.07
CA GLU A 41 -12.71 3.95 8.31
C GLU A 41 -11.62 4.98 8.56
N ASN A 42 -10.42 4.80 8.00
CA ASN A 42 -9.29 5.71 8.20
C ASN A 42 -9.07 6.56 6.93
N PRO A 43 -9.42 7.86 6.94
CA PRO A 43 -9.25 8.75 5.79
C PRO A 43 -7.79 8.97 5.38
N GLN A 44 -6.85 8.76 6.31
CA GLN A 44 -5.41 8.91 6.07
C GLN A 44 -4.78 7.63 5.51
N PHE A 45 -5.49 6.50 5.54
CA PHE A 45 -4.97 5.24 5.02
C PHE A 45 -4.89 5.26 3.47
N PRO A 46 -3.85 4.64 2.86
CA PRO A 46 -3.68 4.61 1.41
C PRO A 46 -4.91 4.10 0.64
N ARG A 47 -5.24 4.76 -0.47
CA ARG A 47 -6.47 4.47 -1.22
C ARG A 47 -6.29 3.32 -2.20
N LYS A 48 -7.32 2.47 -2.29
CA LYS A 48 -7.40 1.41 -3.30
C LYS A 48 -7.52 2.01 -4.70
N ARG A 49 -6.59 1.65 -5.59
CA ARG A 49 -6.66 1.92 -7.03
C ARG A 49 -7.02 0.64 -7.76
N LYS A 50 -8.01 0.69 -8.67
CA LYS A 50 -8.26 -0.40 -9.62
C LYS A 50 -7.41 -0.14 -10.86
N LEU A 51 -6.48 -1.03 -11.15
CA LEU A 51 -5.72 -1.03 -12.41
C LEU A 51 -6.34 -2.07 -13.34
N GLY A 52 -6.52 -1.73 -14.61
CA GLY A 52 -7.09 -2.61 -15.62
C GLY A 52 -8.17 -1.93 -16.46
N ILE A 53 -8.66 -2.65 -17.46
CA ILE A 53 -9.72 -2.17 -18.35
C ILE A 53 -11.07 -2.71 -17.85
N PRO A 54 -12.03 -1.83 -17.48
CA PRO A 54 -13.38 -2.25 -17.14
C PRO A 54 -13.98 -3.14 -18.24
N GLY A 55 -14.55 -4.28 -17.87
CA GLY A 55 -15.20 -5.20 -18.81
C GLY A 55 -14.29 -6.18 -19.58
N ARG A 56 -12.96 -6.10 -19.44
CA ARG A 56 -12.00 -7.05 -20.07
C ARG A 56 -11.25 -7.96 -19.09
N GLY A 57 -11.73 -8.09 -17.86
CA GLY A 57 -11.33 -9.18 -16.94
C GLY A 57 -10.05 -8.99 -16.10
N ASN A 58 -9.25 -7.93 -16.31
CA ASN A 58 -7.98 -7.74 -15.59
C ASN A 58 -7.98 -6.59 -14.58
N CYS A 59 -9.06 -6.43 -13.81
CA CYS A 59 -9.15 -5.42 -12.75
C CYS A 59 -8.42 -5.90 -11.49
N SER A 60 -7.24 -5.35 -11.22
CA SER A 60 -6.44 -5.62 -10.03
C SER A 60 -6.48 -4.44 -9.06
N THR A 61 -6.78 -4.72 -7.78
CA THR A 61 -6.61 -3.72 -6.71
C THR A 61 -5.13 -3.54 -6.38
N ARG A 62 -4.68 -2.29 -6.33
CA ARG A 62 -3.33 -1.86 -5.98
C ARG A 62 -3.37 -0.65 -5.05
N PHE A 63 -2.27 -0.40 -4.38
CA PHE A 63 -2.00 0.80 -3.60
C PHE A 63 -0.72 1.46 -4.13
N ILE A 64 -0.64 2.79 -4.04
CA ILE A 64 0.54 3.53 -4.48
C ILE A 64 1.56 3.50 -3.35
N VAL A 65 2.79 3.08 -3.64
CA VAL A 65 3.83 2.92 -2.60
C VAL A 65 4.18 4.25 -1.93
N SER A 66 4.16 5.36 -2.66
CA SER A 66 4.37 6.70 -2.09
C SER A 66 3.31 7.08 -1.05
N GLU A 67 2.04 6.71 -1.25
CA GLU A 67 0.97 6.94 -0.27
C GLU A 67 1.17 6.06 0.97
N VAL A 68 1.64 4.83 0.78
CA VAL A 68 1.96 3.90 1.89
C VAL A 68 3.14 4.42 2.71
N ALA A 69 4.20 4.89 2.05
CA ALA A 69 5.37 5.49 2.68
C ALA A 69 4.99 6.67 3.57
N ALA A 70 4.19 7.61 3.03
CA ALA A 70 3.70 8.76 3.79
C ALA A 70 2.83 8.36 5.00
N TYR A 71 2.05 7.28 4.88
CA TYR A 71 1.27 6.77 6.00
C TYR A 71 2.15 6.13 7.08
N VAL A 72 3.23 5.42 6.71
CA VAL A 72 4.21 4.88 7.66
C VAL A 72 4.92 6.01 8.41
N ASP A 73 5.34 7.08 7.72
CA ASP A 73 5.95 8.23 8.39
C ASP A 73 4.98 8.91 9.37
N LEU A 74 3.69 8.97 9.02
CA LEU A 74 2.66 9.56 9.88
C LEU A 74 2.46 8.76 11.18
N ILE A 75 2.42 7.43 11.09
CA ILE A 75 2.25 6.57 12.28
C ILE A 75 3.51 6.55 13.16
N ASP A 76 4.70 6.63 12.56
CA ASP A 76 5.97 6.67 13.31
C ASP A 76 6.19 8.02 14.01
N ALA A 77 5.57 9.09 13.51
CA ALA A 77 5.62 10.42 14.10
C ALA A 77 4.59 10.63 15.24
N THR A 78 3.74 9.64 15.53
CA THR A 78 2.68 9.70 16.56
C THR A 78 3.03 8.81 17.75
#